data_AF-A0A4R0NC21-F1
#
_entry.id   AF-A0A4R0NC21-F1
#
_cell.length_a   1.000
_cell.length_b   1.000
_cell.length_c   1.000
_cell.angle_alpha   90.00
_cell.angle_beta   90.00
_cell.angle_gamma   90.00
#
_symmetry.space_group_name_H-M   'P 1'
#
loop_
_entity.id
_entity.type
_entity.pdbx_description
1 polymer ?
#
loop_
_entity_poly.entity_id
_entity_poly.type
_entity_poly.pdbx_seq_one_letter_code
_entity_poly.pdbx_strand_id
1 'polypeptide(L)'
;MKLLSYFTFLFLILTGMVFNSYGQEQKSQKQDASIAVQRQKQERNYYRKSLGVDSLKAVQVAQVQNAYKAALNIIVADTSLNEAAKRTRISALMEVKNQKLRGLLSPAQQEKIIPTTERVPAKPINQL
;
A
#
# COMPACT_ATOMS: atom_id res chain seq x y z
N MET A 1 65.75 -4.06 7.18
CA MET A 1 64.60 -3.55 7.98
C MET A 1 63.79 -2.48 7.22
N LYS A 2 63.34 -2.75 5.98
CA LYS A 2 62.42 -1.84 5.25
C LYS A 2 61.22 -2.57 4.62
N LEU A 3 61.26 -3.90 4.53
CA LEU A 3 60.16 -4.72 3.99
C LEU A 3 59.08 -5.05 5.05
N LEU A 4 59.43 -5.05 6.34
CA LEU A 4 58.50 -5.39 7.43
C LEU A 4 57.51 -4.24 7.75
N SER A 5 57.85 -3.00 7.41
CA SER A 5 57.02 -1.82 7.69
C SER A 5 55.89 -1.58 6.68
N TYR A 6 55.99 -2.17 5.48
CA TYR A 6 54.93 -2.06 4.46
C TYR A 6 53.76 -3.00 4.73
N PHE A 7 54.01 -4.15 5.36
CA PHE A 7 52.97 -5.15 5.66
C PHE A 7 52.00 -4.67 6.75
N THR A 8 52.48 -3.92 7.74
CA THR A 8 51.64 -3.35 8.80
C THR A 8 50.75 -2.20 8.30
N PHE A 9 51.20 -1.47 7.27
CA PHE A 9 50.40 -0.38 6.69
C PHE A 9 49.28 -0.90 5.77
N LEU A 10 49.51 -2.02 5.07
CA LEU A 10 48.51 -2.66 4.21
C LEU A 10 47.35 -3.28 5.01
N PHE A 11 47.63 -3.81 6.20
CA PHE A 11 46.63 -4.48 7.04
C PHE A 11 45.62 -3.48 7.68
N LEU A 12 46.07 -2.26 7.99
CA LEU A 12 45.22 -1.19 8.55
C LEU A 12 44.21 -0.61 7.55
N ILE A 13 44.48 -0.69 6.25
CA ILE A 13 43.56 -0.19 5.21
C ILE A 13 42.45 -1.23 4.92
N LEU A 14 42.73 -2.53 5.06
CA LEU A 14 41.71 -3.58 4.86
C LEU A 14 40.66 -3.65 5.98
N THR A 15 41.01 -3.35 7.23
CA THR A 15 40.06 -3.40 8.35
C THR A 15 39.12 -2.19 8.43
N GLY A 16 39.46 -1.08 7.77
CA GLY A 16 38.66 0.16 7.79
C GLY A 16 37.37 0.11 6.96
N MET A 17 37.25 -0.83 6.00
CA MET A 17 36.09 -0.88 5.10
C MET A 17 34.91 -1.72 5.63
N VAL A 18 35.12 -2.55 6.66
CA VAL A 18 34.06 -3.47 7.15
C VAL A 18 33.10 -2.81 8.14
N PHE A 19 33.50 -1.72 8.80
CA PHE A 19 32.67 -1.04 9.81
C PHE A 19 31.71 0.02 9.25
N ASN A 20 31.86 0.42 7.98
CA ASN A 20 31.01 1.46 7.39
C ASN A 20 29.63 0.95 6.90
N SER A 21 29.46 -0.37 6.78
CA SER A 21 28.24 -0.98 6.21
C SER A 21 27.09 -1.14 7.22
N TYR A 22 27.38 -1.30 8.52
CA TYR A 22 26.35 -1.53 9.55
C TYR A 22 25.50 -0.29 9.89
N GLY A 23 26.01 0.93 9.63
CA GLY A 23 25.29 2.18 9.92
C GLY A 23 24.26 2.59 8.86
N GLN A 24 24.28 1.94 7.69
CA GLN A 24 23.46 2.33 6.54
C GLN A 24 22.08 1.64 6.58
N GLU A 25 22.01 0.36 6.97
CA GLU A 25 20.75 -0.40 7.04
C GLU A 25 19.76 0.15 8.08
N GLN A 26 20.24 0.59 9.25
CA GLN A 26 19.38 1.18 10.29
C GLN A 26 18.80 2.54 9.91
N LYS A 27 19.50 3.35 9.10
CA LYS A 27 19.00 4.65 8.64
C LYS A 27 17.91 4.47 7.58
N SER A 28 18.11 3.56 6.64
CA SER A 28 17.13 3.24 5.60
C SER A 28 15.82 2.72 6.18
N GLN A 29 15.86 1.76 7.12
CA GLN A 29 14.64 1.22 7.73
C GLN A 29 13.84 2.27 8.53
N LYS A 30 14.51 3.14 9.29
CA LYS A 30 13.84 4.24 10.00
C LYS A 30 13.22 5.25 9.04
N GLN A 31 13.90 5.54 7.94
CA GLN A 31 13.42 6.44 6.91
C GLN A 31 12.17 5.86 6.20
N ASP A 32 12.21 4.59 5.81
CA ASP A 32 11.08 3.91 5.17
C ASP A 32 9.84 3.84 6.07
N ALA A 33 10.05 3.52 7.36
CA ALA A 33 8.98 3.52 8.36
C ALA A 33 8.36 4.92 8.52
N SER A 34 9.19 5.97 8.57
CA SER A 34 8.71 7.35 8.70
C SER A 34 7.88 7.80 7.50
N ILE A 35 8.29 7.41 6.29
CA ILE A 35 7.57 7.69 5.03
C ILE A 35 6.23 6.96 5.01
N ALA A 36 6.20 5.68 5.42
CA ALA A 36 4.97 4.89 5.48
C ALA A 36 3.94 5.51 6.45
N VAL A 37 4.38 5.93 7.64
CA VAL A 37 3.52 6.60 8.63
C VAL A 37 3.00 7.94 8.09
N GLN A 38 3.85 8.72 7.42
CA GLN A 38 3.44 9.99 6.82
C GLN A 38 2.41 9.79 5.71
N ARG A 39 2.60 8.79 4.83
CA ARG A 39 1.63 8.43 3.79
C ARG A 39 0.30 8.01 4.39
N GLN A 40 0.31 7.15 5.40
CA GLN A 40 -0.92 6.72 6.08
C GLN A 40 -1.66 7.90 6.72
N LYS A 41 -0.92 8.85 7.33
CA LYS A 41 -1.50 10.08 7.87
C LYS A 41 -2.14 10.95 6.78
N GLN A 42 -1.49 11.07 5.62
CA GLN A 42 -2.02 11.82 4.47
C GLN A 42 -3.28 11.17 3.91
N GLU A 43 -3.29 9.86 3.69
CA GLU A 43 -4.45 9.12 3.18
C GLU A 43 -5.65 9.24 4.13
N ARG A 44 -5.44 9.04 5.43
CA ARG A 44 -6.49 9.23 6.43
C ARG A 44 -7.03 10.65 6.40
N ASN A 45 -6.15 11.65 6.35
CA ASN A 45 -6.56 13.06 6.31
C ASN A 45 -7.33 13.39 5.02
N TYR A 46 -6.94 12.79 3.90
CA TYR A 46 -7.67 12.92 2.64
C TYR A 46 -9.10 12.43 2.79
N TYR A 47 -9.32 11.19 3.24
CA TYR A 47 -10.67 10.64 3.39
C TYR A 47 -11.50 11.39 4.44
N ARG A 48 -10.88 11.80 5.53
CA ARG A 48 -11.54 12.63 6.56
C ARG A 48 -12.13 13.90 5.95
N LYS A 49 -11.34 14.59 5.12
CA LYS A 49 -11.73 15.86 4.49
C LYS A 49 -12.70 15.67 3.32
N SER A 50 -12.40 14.75 2.40
CA SER A 50 -13.20 14.56 1.18
C SER A 50 -14.58 13.96 1.48
N LEU A 51 -14.64 13.01 2.42
CA LEU A 51 -15.88 12.31 2.78
C LEU A 51 -16.59 12.93 4.00
N GLY A 52 -15.94 13.82 4.74
CA GLY A 52 -16.52 14.40 5.96
C GLY A 52 -16.78 13.35 7.03
N VAL A 53 -15.88 12.39 7.17
CA VAL A 53 -15.97 11.29 8.16
C VAL A 53 -15.03 11.54 9.33
N ASP A 54 -15.22 10.85 10.46
CA ASP A 54 -14.28 10.87 11.57
C ASP A 54 -12.97 10.13 11.24
N SER A 55 -11.99 10.22 12.15
CA SER A 55 -10.67 9.59 11.98
C SER A 55 -10.73 8.06 11.92
N LEU A 56 -11.65 7.41 12.65
CA LEU A 56 -11.77 5.95 12.68
C LEU A 56 -12.33 5.43 11.36
N LYS A 57 -13.42 6.04 10.89
CA LYS A 57 -14.03 5.71 9.60
C LYS A 57 -13.11 6.03 8.43
N ALA A 58 -12.32 7.11 8.50
CA ALA A 58 -11.28 7.40 7.51
C ALA A 58 -10.20 6.30 7.45
N VAL A 59 -9.81 5.73 8.60
CA VAL A 59 -8.88 4.58 8.64
C VAL A 59 -9.51 3.35 7.99
N GLN A 60 -10.78 3.05 8.28
CA GLN A 60 -11.49 1.92 7.67
C GLN A 60 -11.60 2.07 6.14
N VAL A 61 -11.91 3.27 5.64
CA VAL A 61 -11.94 3.55 4.20
C VAL A 61 -10.55 3.36 3.58
N ALA A 62 -9.49 3.87 4.22
CA ALA A 62 -8.13 3.69 3.74
C ALA A 62 -7.74 2.20 3.68
N GLN A 63 -8.13 1.40 4.67
CA GLN A 63 -7.89 -0.04 4.68
C GLN A 63 -8.59 -0.75 3.52
N VAL A 64 -9.86 -0.43 3.24
CA VAL A 64 -10.59 -0.99 2.09
C VAL A 64 -9.89 -0.67 0.78
N GLN A 65 -9.44 0.58 0.61
CA GLN A 65 -8.76 1.03 -0.60
C GLN A 65 -7.37 0.40 -0.76
N ASN A 66 -6.62 0.27 0.34
CA ASN A 66 -5.29 -0.34 0.32
C ASN A 66 -5.36 -1.85 0.06
N ALA A 67 -6.36 -2.54 0.62
CA ALA A 67 -6.63 -3.94 0.32
C ALA A 67 -7.01 -4.15 -1.15
N TYR A 68 -7.84 -3.27 -1.72
CA TYR A 68 -8.19 -3.28 -3.13
C TYR A 68 -6.94 -3.11 -4.01
N LYS A 69 -6.09 -2.11 -3.75
CA LYS A 69 -4.87 -1.87 -4.52
C LYS A 69 -3.90 -3.05 -4.46
N ALA A 70 -3.72 -3.64 -3.28
CA ALA A 70 -2.86 -4.81 -3.11
C ALA A 70 -3.36 -6.01 -3.93
N ALA A 71 -4.66 -6.33 -3.84
CA ALA A 71 -5.26 -7.42 -4.61
C ALA A 71 -5.25 -7.15 -6.12
N LEU A 72 -5.47 -5.91 -6.54
CA LEU A 72 -5.38 -5.50 -7.94
C LEU A 72 -3.97 -5.73 -8.49
N ASN A 73 -2.94 -5.33 -7.75
CA ASN A 73 -1.55 -5.53 -8.16
C ASN A 73 -1.21 -7.01 -8.35
N ILE A 74 -1.75 -7.89 -7.49
CA ILE A 74 -1.59 -9.34 -7.63
C ILE A 74 -2.23 -9.83 -8.93
N ILE A 75 -3.46 -9.41 -9.24
CA ILE A 75 -4.15 -9.82 -10.48
C ILE A 75 -3.42 -9.32 -11.73
N VAL A 76 -2.92 -8.08 -11.69
CA VAL A 76 -2.18 -7.49 -12.82
C VAL A 76 -0.86 -8.22 -13.07
N ALA A 77 -0.15 -8.57 -11.99
CA ALA A 77 1.13 -9.27 -12.05
C ALA A 77 1.01 -10.77 -12.38
N ASP A 78 -0.19 -11.34 -12.28
CA ASP A 78 -0.43 -12.75 -12.59
C ASP A 78 -0.34 -12.99 -14.11
N THR A 79 0.78 -13.59 -14.52
CA THR A 79 1.07 -13.93 -15.92
C THR A 79 0.34 -15.19 -16.39
N SER A 80 -0.28 -15.95 -15.48
CA SER A 80 -1.09 -17.12 -15.84
C SER A 80 -2.47 -16.74 -16.38
N LEU A 81 -2.91 -15.50 -16.14
CA LEU A 81 -4.20 -14.99 -16.59
C LEU A 81 -4.10 -14.29 -17.94
N ASN A 82 -5.01 -14.63 -18.84
CA ASN A 82 -5.28 -13.81 -20.01
C ASN A 82 -6.08 -12.54 -19.63
N GLU A 83 -6.16 -11.58 -20.56
CA GLU A 83 -6.81 -10.29 -20.33
C GLU A 83 -8.29 -10.40 -19.96
N ALA A 84 -9.02 -11.36 -20.54
CA ALA A 84 -10.43 -11.59 -20.20
C ALA A 84 -10.57 -12.03 -18.74
N ALA A 85 -9.75 -12.99 -18.30
CA ALA A 85 -9.73 -13.47 -16.92
C ALA A 85 -9.30 -12.37 -15.93
N LYS A 86 -8.31 -11.54 -16.29
CA LYS A 86 -7.93 -10.38 -15.48
C LYS A 86 -9.10 -9.42 -15.31
N ARG A 87 -9.78 -9.06 -16.40
CA ARG A 87 -10.97 -8.19 -16.34
C ARG A 87 -12.06 -8.74 -15.44
N THR A 88 -12.40 -10.02 -15.58
CA THR A 88 -13.41 -10.68 -14.71
C THR A 88 -13.02 -10.62 -13.23
N ARG A 89 -11.77 -10.94 -12.89
CA ARG A 89 -11.30 -10.88 -11.49
C ARG A 89 -11.27 -9.45 -10.94
N ILE A 90 -10.89 -8.47 -11.76
CA ILE A 90 -10.89 -7.05 -11.38
C ILE A 90 -12.33 -6.57 -11.13
N SER A 91 -13.29 -6.94 -11.98
CA SER A 91 -14.71 -6.61 -11.78
C SER A 91 -15.24 -7.16 -10.46
N ALA A 92 -14.97 -8.43 -10.15
CA ALA A 92 -15.36 -9.02 -8.87
C ALA A 92 -14.69 -8.31 -7.67
N LEU A 93 -13.40 -7.97 -7.80
CA LEU A 93 -12.67 -7.24 -6.76
C LEU A 93 -13.26 -5.83 -6.52
N MET A 94 -13.68 -5.16 -7.58
CA MET A 94 -14.33 -3.86 -7.55
C MET A 94 -15.70 -3.91 -6.86
N GLU A 95 -16.49 -4.95 -7.12
CA GLU A 95 -17.76 -5.20 -6.43
C GLU A 95 -17.56 -5.39 -4.92
N VAL A 96 -16.58 -6.20 -4.52
CA VAL A 96 -16.24 -6.41 -3.10
C VAL A 96 -15.80 -5.11 -2.42
N LYS A 97 -14.95 -4.30 -3.08
CA LYS A 97 -14.57 -2.96 -2.59
C LYS A 97 -15.82 -2.11 -2.35
N ASN A 98 -16.71 -2.04 -3.33
CA ASN A 98 -17.88 -1.18 -3.27
C ASN A 98 -18.89 -1.65 -2.22
N GLN A 99 -19.09 -2.96 -2.06
CA GLN A 99 -19.92 -3.50 -0.99
C GLN A 99 -19.39 -3.09 0.39
N LYS A 100 -18.07 -3.18 0.61
CA LYS A 100 -17.46 -2.73 1.87
C LYS A 100 -17.65 -1.22 2.09
N LEU A 101 -17.46 -0.40 1.05
CA LEU A 101 -17.67 1.05 1.15
C LEU A 101 -19.14 1.40 1.44
N ARG A 102 -20.10 0.68 0.84
CA ARG A 102 -21.53 0.86 1.13
C ARG A 102 -21.89 0.57 2.59
N GLY A 103 -21.22 -0.41 3.21
CA GLY A 103 -21.40 -0.71 4.64
C GLY A 103 -20.80 0.33 5.59
N LEU A 104 -19.86 1.16 5.12
CA LEU A 104 -19.14 2.14 5.95
C LEU A 104 -19.67 3.57 5.80
N LEU A 105 -20.17 3.92 4.61
CA LEU A 105 -20.43 5.28 4.18
C LEU A 105 -21.92 5.53 3.92
N SER A 106 -22.39 6.75 4.20
CA SER A 106 -23.73 7.17 3.79
C SER A 106 -23.84 7.27 2.25
N PRO A 107 -25.06 7.25 1.67
CA PRO A 107 -25.22 7.39 0.22
C PRO A 107 -24.51 8.62 -0.37
N ALA A 108 -24.65 9.79 0.27
CA ALA A 108 -23.97 11.02 -0.14
C ALA A 108 -22.43 10.92 -0.08
N GLN A 109 -21.88 10.10 0.82
CA GLN A 109 -20.44 9.85 0.91
C GLN A 109 -19.99 8.82 -0.14
N GLN A 110 -20.80 7.81 -0.43
CA GLN A 110 -20.53 6.82 -1.46
C GLN A 110 -20.40 7.48 -2.83
N GLU A 111 -21.25 8.46 -3.15
CA GLU A 111 -21.19 9.22 -4.40
C GLU A 111 -19.86 9.95 -4.62
N LYS A 112 -19.10 10.24 -3.56
CA LYS A 112 -17.80 10.90 -3.66
C LYS A 112 -16.63 9.96 -3.96
N ILE A 113 -16.80 8.64 -3.76
CA ILE A 113 -15.71 7.67 -3.85
C ILE A 113 -16.00 6.46 -4.76
N ILE A 114 -17.27 6.14 -4.98
CA ILE A 114 -17.71 5.12 -5.92
C ILE A 114 -18.03 5.83 -7.25
N PRO A 115 -17.32 5.53 -8.35
CA PRO A 115 -17.64 6.07 -9.68
C PRO A 115 -19.07 5.75 -10.11
N THR A 116 -19.69 6.63 -10.89
CA THR A 116 -21.08 6.48 -11.38
C THR A 116 -21.32 5.14 -12.08
N THR A 117 -20.34 4.67 -12.85
CA THR A 117 -20.36 3.38 -13.55
C THR A 117 -20.42 2.16 -12.61
N GLU A 118 -20.05 2.34 -11.34
CA GLU A 118 -20.02 1.27 -10.33
C GLU A 118 -21.18 1.38 -9.32
N ARG A 119 -21.99 2.45 -9.41
CA ARG A 119 -23.16 2.71 -8.54
C ARG A 119 -24.37 1.90 -8.99
N VAL A 120 -24.21 0.59 -9.22
CA VAL A 120 -25.38 -0.27 -9.42
C VAL A 120 -26.04 -0.49 -8.06
N PRO A 121 -27.38 -0.33 -7.92
CA PRO A 121 -28.06 -0.72 -6.70
C PRO A 121 -27.79 -2.20 -6.43
N ALA A 122 -27.54 -2.57 -5.18
CA ALA A 122 -27.48 -3.98 -4.81
C ALA A 122 -28.77 -4.63 -5.29
N LYS A 123 -28.69 -5.51 -6.29
CA LYS A 123 -29.85 -6.27 -6.76
C LYS A 123 -30.35 -7.04 -5.53
N PRO A 124 -31.61 -6.86 -5.10
CA PRO A 124 -32.10 -7.58 -3.93
C PRO A 124 -31.92 -9.07 -4.20
N ILE A 125 -31.29 -9.76 -3.25
CA ILE A 125 -31.27 -11.22 -3.23
C ILE A 125 -32.70 -11.62 -2.90
N ASN A 126 -33.56 -11.70 -3.91
CA ASN A 126 -34.81 -12.42 -3.78
C ASN A 126 -34.41 -13.88 -3.60
N GLN A 127 -34.51 -14.35 -2.36
CA GLN A 127 -34.48 -15.77 -2.05
C GLN A 127 -35.62 -16.44 -2.83
N LEU A 128 -35.25 -17.32 -3.76
CA LEU A 128 -36.11 -18.32 -4.38
C LEU A 128 -35.34 -19.65 -4.37
#